data_AF-A0A1M5ETG6-F1
#
_entry.id   AF-A0A1M5ETG6-F1
#
_cell.length_a   1.000
_cell.length_b   1.000
_cell.length_c   1.000
_cell.angle_alpha   90.00
_cell.angle_beta   90.00
_cell.angle_gamma   90.00
#
_symmetry.space_group_name_H-M   'P 1'
#
loop_
_entity.id
_entity.type
_entity.pdbx_description
1 polymer ?
#
loop_
_entity_poly.entity_id
_entity_poly.type
_entity_poly.pdbx_seq_one_letter_code
_entity_poly.pdbx_strand_id
1 'polypeptide(L)'
;MLAYMPKIYPDELISSWLSRWVGHCRCSVITRCRTLSAEFAIKFSEDIKTALRSQYIDIGAFLWRHTMIPYYIRYMDAYARRVALSRLEHSGKIDIADYMLLNHATIRRIRYCPKCATEDRLMFGECYYHRCHQLRDVSICVKHGCMLASTYITLASATLNPPDSTIPIEAAIDAPCNKRLVDYSNYVVTAFNDTDIDVSADYVECLHRLSARYTLWNSRLVDYDRIVRNLHEFYADCGICIPNAQFVQYVVDATRIDTRIILLLLFMKQAR
;
A
#
# COMPACT_ATOMS: atom_id res chain seq x y z
N MET A 1 33.40 -1.75 9.97
CA MET A 1 32.84 -0.45 10.39
C MET A 1 31.60 -0.23 9.55
N LEU A 2 30.40 -0.30 10.12
CA LEU A 2 29.18 0.03 9.38
C LEU A 2 29.26 1.54 9.09
N ALA A 3 29.66 1.85 7.86
CA ALA A 3 29.67 3.17 7.29
C ALA A 3 28.28 3.79 7.47
N TYR A 4 28.25 5.05 7.92
CA TYR A 4 27.14 6.00 7.90
C TYR A 4 25.78 5.44 7.43
N MET A 5 24.78 5.42 8.32
CA MET A 5 23.41 5.00 8.01
C MET A 5 22.48 6.21 7.98
N PRO A 6 21.73 6.45 6.89
CA PRO A 6 20.83 7.59 6.80
C PRO A 6 19.67 7.45 7.79
N LYS A 7 19.17 8.58 8.27
CA LYS A 7 17.93 8.64 9.05
C LYS A 7 16.76 8.32 8.12
N ILE A 8 15.80 7.52 8.59
CA ILE A 8 14.54 7.27 7.86
C ILE A 8 13.60 8.48 7.99
N TYR A 9 12.89 8.80 6.90
CA TYR A 9 11.98 9.94 6.84
C TYR A 9 10.52 9.56 7.12
N PRO A 10 9.65 10.54 7.45
CA PRO A 10 8.23 10.29 7.68
C PRO A 10 7.55 9.69 6.45
N ASP A 11 6.73 8.66 6.64
CA ASP A 11 6.07 7.90 5.57
C ASP A 11 7.00 7.32 4.49
N GLU A 12 8.30 7.18 4.78
CA GLU A 12 9.25 6.62 3.83
C GLU A 12 9.09 5.10 3.69
N LEU A 13 9.02 4.64 2.44
CA LEU A 13 9.08 3.22 2.10
C LEU A 13 10.49 2.67 2.33
N ILE A 14 10.61 1.49 2.90
CA ILE A 14 11.91 0.91 3.24
C ILE A 14 12.87 0.76 2.05
N SER A 15 12.32 0.44 0.87
CA SER A 15 13.11 0.34 -0.35
C SER A 15 13.68 1.68 -0.79
N SER A 16 12.99 2.78 -0.51
CA SER A 16 13.53 4.14 -0.65
C SER A 16 14.72 4.35 0.28
N TRP A 17 14.54 4.07 1.57
CA TRP A 17 15.57 4.25 2.59
C TRP A 17 16.84 3.44 2.27
N LEU A 18 16.68 2.15 1.92
CA LEU A 18 17.79 1.30 1.50
C LEU A 18 18.45 1.82 0.21
N SER A 19 17.67 2.35 -0.74
CA SER A 19 18.20 2.91 -1.98
C SER A 19 19.02 4.19 -1.74
N ARG A 20 18.56 5.07 -0.83
CA ARG A 20 19.35 6.25 -0.41
C ARG A 20 20.65 5.82 0.25
N TRP A 21 20.60 4.82 1.12
CA TRP A 21 21.79 4.30 1.77
C TRP A 21 22.82 3.74 0.77
N VAL A 22 22.38 3.01 -0.25
CA VAL A 22 23.24 2.59 -1.37
C VAL A 22 23.85 3.79 -2.08
N GLY A 23 23.03 4.81 -2.38
CA GLY A 23 23.46 6.04 -3.05
C GLY A 23 24.54 6.81 -2.28
N HIS A 24 24.37 6.94 -0.96
CA HIS A 24 25.30 7.68 -0.09
C HIS A 24 26.63 6.97 0.08
N CYS A 25 26.61 5.64 0.28
CA CYS A 25 27.83 4.90 0.63
C CYS A 25 28.51 4.22 -0.56
N ARG A 26 27.87 4.16 -1.73
CA ARG A 26 28.28 3.29 -2.86
C ARG A 26 28.66 1.87 -2.40
N CYS A 27 27.98 1.39 -1.36
CA CYS A 27 28.41 0.23 -0.57
C CYS A 27 27.99 -1.08 -1.20
N SER A 28 28.95 -1.97 -1.46
CA SER A 28 28.74 -3.25 -2.12
C SER A 28 27.97 -4.29 -1.26
N VAL A 29 27.91 -4.08 0.06
CA VAL A 29 27.19 -4.97 1.00
C VAL A 29 25.68 -4.86 0.79
N ILE A 30 25.16 -3.65 0.57
CA ILE A 30 23.73 -3.43 0.34
C ILE A 30 23.35 -3.82 -1.10
N THR A 31 24.23 -3.63 -2.08
CA THR A 31 24.00 -4.11 -3.45
C THR A 31 23.91 -5.65 -3.55
N ARG A 32 24.40 -6.39 -2.53
CA ARG A 32 24.23 -7.85 -2.42
C ARG A 32 22.88 -8.27 -1.85
N CYS A 33 22.05 -7.35 -1.35
CA CYS A 33 20.63 -7.62 -1.07
C CYS A 33 19.85 -7.72 -2.40
N ARG A 34 20.09 -8.80 -3.16
CA ARG A 34 19.57 -9.03 -4.51
C ARG A 34 18.09 -9.42 -4.57
N THR A 35 17.41 -9.47 -3.44
CA THR A 35 16.00 -9.81 -3.35
C THR A 35 15.39 -8.87 -2.35
N LEU A 36 14.88 -7.74 -2.81
CA LEU A 36 14.01 -6.84 -2.05
C LEU A 36 12.78 -6.58 -2.92
N SER A 37 11.60 -7.06 -2.54
CA SER A 37 10.38 -6.49 -3.13
C SER A 37 10.28 -5.08 -2.57
N ALA A 38 10.23 -4.06 -3.42
CA ALA A 38 10.23 -2.67 -2.96
C ALA A 38 9.00 -2.38 -2.08
N GLU A 39 7.96 -3.22 -2.15
CA GLU A 39 6.70 -3.10 -1.43
C GLU A 39 6.74 -3.64 0.02
N PHE A 40 7.49 -4.71 0.30
CA PHE A 40 7.42 -5.43 1.59
C PHE A 40 8.77 -5.73 2.24
N ALA A 41 9.86 -5.37 1.58
CA ALA A 41 11.20 -5.91 1.83
C ALA A 41 11.26 -7.43 1.67
N ILE A 42 12.27 -7.91 0.97
CA ILE A 42 12.62 -9.32 0.97
C ILE A 42 13.93 -9.47 1.77
N LYS A 43 13.90 -10.35 2.77
CA LYS A 43 15.03 -10.83 3.59
C LYS A 43 16.15 -9.81 3.83
N PHE A 44 16.07 -9.07 4.94
CA PHE A 44 17.24 -8.33 5.44
C PHE A 44 18.38 -9.30 5.76
N SER A 45 19.59 -8.95 5.34
CA SER A 45 20.80 -9.57 5.89
C SER A 45 20.87 -9.28 7.40
N GLU A 46 21.57 -10.12 8.16
CA GLU A 46 21.77 -9.86 9.59
C GLU A 46 22.48 -8.52 9.83
N ASP A 47 23.31 -8.06 8.89
CA ASP A 47 23.92 -6.72 8.93
C ASP A 47 22.86 -5.62 8.90
N ILE A 48 21.86 -5.73 8.00
CA ILE A 48 20.76 -4.75 7.92
C ILE A 48 19.87 -4.85 9.15
N LYS A 49 19.56 -6.06 9.66
CA LYS A 49 18.78 -6.19 10.90
C LYS A 49 19.50 -5.56 12.09
N THR A 50 20.81 -5.74 12.19
CA THR A 50 21.64 -5.14 13.24
C THR A 50 21.65 -3.62 13.11
N ALA A 51 21.77 -3.10 11.89
CA ALA A 51 21.69 -1.68 11.62
C ALA A 51 20.30 -1.12 11.96
N LEU A 52 19.22 -1.79 11.55
CA LEU A 52 17.85 -1.44 11.92
C LEU A 52 17.65 -1.38 13.43
N ARG A 53 18.13 -2.38 14.19
CA ARG A 53 18.04 -2.41 15.65
C ARG A 53 18.75 -1.23 16.34
N SER A 54 19.71 -0.60 15.66
CA SER A 54 20.39 0.61 16.19
C SER A 54 19.57 1.90 16.04
N GLN A 55 18.61 1.95 15.11
CA GLN A 55 17.70 3.10 14.92
C GLN A 55 16.25 2.82 15.38
N TYR A 56 15.82 1.55 15.36
CA TYR A 56 14.47 1.10 15.70
C TYR A 56 14.56 -0.06 16.70
N ILE A 57 14.09 0.18 17.92
CA ILE A 57 14.07 -0.82 18.99
C ILE A 57 13.12 -1.98 18.62
N ASP A 58 11.99 -1.66 18.00
CA ASP A 58 10.97 -2.63 17.59
C ASP A 58 10.92 -2.78 16.06
N ILE A 59 11.34 -3.95 15.57
CA ILE A 59 11.30 -4.33 14.15
C ILE A 59 9.85 -4.43 13.66
N GLY A 60 8.91 -4.85 14.51
CA GLY A 60 7.49 -4.90 14.18
C GLY A 60 6.94 -3.51 13.86
N ALA A 61 7.17 -2.53 14.76
CA ALA A 61 6.82 -1.14 14.52
C ALA A 61 7.51 -0.56 13.28
N PHE A 62 8.77 -0.92 13.04
CA PHE A 62 9.48 -0.51 11.82
C PHE A 62 8.81 -1.05 10.55
N LEU A 63 8.52 -2.35 10.50
CA LEU A 63 7.84 -2.97 9.36
C LEU A 63 6.47 -2.33 9.14
N TRP A 64 5.74 -2.05 10.21
CA TRP A 64 4.44 -1.40 10.14
C TRP A 64 4.54 0.04 9.59
N ARG A 65 5.55 0.81 10.00
CA ARG A 65 5.70 2.22 9.60
C ARG A 65 6.46 2.45 8.29
N HIS A 66 7.16 1.44 7.78
CA HIS A 66 8.05 1.60 6.63
C HIS A 66 7.87 0.55 5.53
N THR A 67 6.84 -0.30 5.62
CA THR A 67 6.44 -1.19 4.52
C THR A 67 4.97 -0.97 4.16
N MET A 68 4.53 -1.58 3.06
CA MET A 68 3.11 -1.62 2.70
C MET A 68 2.33 -2.68 3.47
N ILE A 69 2.97 -3.46 4.37
CA ILE A 69 2.29 -4.56 5.07
C ILE A 69 0.98 -4.17 5.77
N PRO A 70 0.84 -2.97 6.40
CA PRO A 70 -0.40 -2.60 7.09
C PRO A 70 -1.61 -2.61 6.15
N TYR A 71 -1.41 -2.32 4.86
CA TYR A 71 -2.48 -2.37 3.87
C TYR A 71 -3.04 -3.78 3.70
N TYR A 72 -2.15 -4.78 3.62
CA TYR A 72 -2.52 -6.14 3.24
C TYR A 72 -3.12 -6.94 4.39
N ILE A 73 -2.70 -6.68 5.62
CA ILE A 73 -3.12 -7.45 6.79
C ILE A 73 -4.14 -6.71 7.68
N ARG A 74 -4.62 -5.53 7.24
CA ARG A 74 -5.52 -4.64 8.00
C ARG A 74 -6.78 -5.35 8.49
N TYR A 75 -7.44 -6.08 7.61
CA TYR A 75 -8.74 -6.70 7.87
C TYR A 75 -8.64 -8.15 8.34
N MET A 76 -7.42 -8.66 8.54
CA MET A 76 -7.20 -9.95 9.17
C MET A 76 -7.53 -9.89 10.65
N ASP A 77 -8.00 -11.02 11.18
CA ASP A 77 -8.10 -11.21 12.62
C ASP A 77 -6.73 -11.07 13.29
N ALA A 78 -6.75 -10.78 14.59
CA ALA A 78 -5.55 -10.51 15.34
C ALA A 78 -4.54 -11.67 15.33
N TYR A 79 -5.00 -12.93 15.26
CA TYR A 79 -4.11 -14.09 15.22
C TYR A 79 -3.41 -14.19 13.86
N ALA A 80 -4.16 -14.16 12.76
CA ALA A 80 -3.61 -14.19 11.41
C ALA A 80 -2.63 -13.03 11.16
N ARG A 81 -2.95 -11.83 11.66
CA ARG A 81 -2.06 -10.66 11.59
C ARG A 81 -0.74 -10.90 12.32
N ARG A 82 -0.77 -11.43 13.54
CA ARG A 82 0.44 -11.78 14.31
C ARG A 82 1.28 -12.83 13.59
N VAL A 83 0.64 -13.85 13.02
CA VAL A 83 1.33 -14.90 12.26
C VAL A 83 2.00 -14.32 11.01
N ALA A 84 1.32 -13.45 10.26
CA ALA A 84 1.88 -12.78 9.09
C ALA A 84 3.10 -11.90 9.44
N LEU A 85 2.99 -11.07 10.49
CA LEU A 85 4.10 -10.23 10.96
C LEU A 85 5.30 -11.05 11.43
N SER A 86 5.06 -12.11 12.21
CA SER A 86 6.11 -13.03 12.66
C SER A 86 6.82 -13.71 11.48
N ARG A 87 6.07 -14.16 10.46
CA ARG A 87 6.67 -14.71 9.23
C ARG A 87 7.55 -13.69 8.50
N LEU A 88 7.11 -12.43 8.41
CA LEU A 88 7.91 -11.36 7.80
C LEU A 88 9.21 -11.10 8.56
N GLU A 89 9.13 -11.05 9.89
CA GLU A 89 10.30 -10.83 10.75
C GLU A 89 11.36 -11.95 10.60
N HIS A 90 10.92 -13.21 10.60
CA HIS A 90 11.82 -14.36 10.59
C HIS A 90 12.31 -14.73 9.19
N SER A 91 11.42 -14.79 8.21
CA SER A 91 11.74 -15.25 6.86
C SER A 91 12.06 -14.11 5.89
N GLY A 92 11.63 -12.88 6.21
CA GLY A 92 11.68 -11.76 5.27
C GLY A 92 10.88 -12.02 4.00
N LYS A 93 9.89 -12.92 4.05
CA LYS A 93 9.00 -13.24 2.95
C LYS A 93 7.57 -13.26 3.45
N ILE A 94 6.73 -12.54 2.73
CA ILE A 94 5.28 -12.70 2.76
C ILE A 94 4.90 -12.99 1.32
N ASP A 95 4.27 -14.14 1.10
CA ASP A 95 3.69 -14.40 -0.22
C ASP A 95 2.43 -13.55 -0.34
N ILE A 96 2.54 -12.46 -1.09
CA ILE A 96 1.46 -11.48 -1.27
C ILE A 96 0.26 -12.14 -1.97
N ALA A 97 0.50 -13.21 -2.74
CA ALA A 97 -0.55 -13.98 -3.37
C ALA A 97 -1.46 -14.68 -2.35
N ASP A 98 -0.97 -14.99 -1.14
CA ASP A 98 -1.81 -15.52 -0.05
C ASP A 98 -2.84 -14.48 0.44
N TYR A 99 -2.61 -13.20 0.18
CA TYR A 99 -3.33 -12.08 0.80
C TYR A 99 -3.96 -11.12 -0.22
N MET A 100 -3.94 -11.48 -1.51
CA MET A 100 -4.55 -10.71 -2.60
C MET A 100 -5.34 -11.64 -3.50
N LEU A 101 -6.66 -11.42 -3.58
CA LEU A 101 -7.48 -12.11 -4.58
C LEU A 101 -7.23 -11.51 -5.97
N LEU A 102 -6.93 -10.20 -6.01
CA LEU A 102 -6.63 -9.46 -7.23
C LEU A 102 -5.13 -9.23 -7.37
N ASN A 103 -4.41 -10.27 -7.82
CA ASN A 103 -3.11 -10.08 -8.44
C ASN A 103 -3.31 -9.63 -9.89
N HIS A 104 -3.55 -8.33 -10.08
CA HIS A 104 -3.47 -7.77 -11.43
C HIS A 104 -2.07 -8.04 -11.97
N ALA A 105 -1.98 -8.74 -13.11
CA ALA A 105 -0.76 -8.99 -13.85
C ALA A 105 -0.08 -7.70 -14.37
N THR A 106 -0.60 -6.53 -14.01
CA THR A 106 -0.07 -5.22 -14.36
C THR A 106 1.18 -4.91 -13.54
N ILE A 107 2.28 -4.68 -14.25
CA ILE A 107 3.54 -4.18 -13.69
C ILE A 107 3.27 -2.84 -13.00
N ARG A 108 3.31 -2.84 -11.66
CA ARG A 108 3.15 -1.62 -10.85
C ARG A 108 4.47 -0.88 -10.80
N ARG A 109 4.46 0.40 -11.15
CA ARG A 109 5.63 1.28 -11.04
C ARG A 109 5.57 2.08 -9.74
N ILE A 110 6.73 2.45 -9.22
CA ILE A 110 6.82 3.33 -8.05
C ILE A 110 6.27 4.69 -8.46
N ARG A 111 5.34 5.22 -7.65
CA ARG A 111 4.69 6.50 -7.90
C ARG A 111 5.18 7.57 -6.96
N TYR A 112 5.09 8.82 -7.39
CA TYR A 112 5.52 9.98 -6.61
C TYR A 112 4.64 11.19 -6.91
N CYS A 113 4.65 12.14 -5.97
CA CYS A 113 4.09 13.47 -6.15
C CYS A 113 5.25 14.42 -6.48
N PRO A 114 5.22 15.16 -7.61
CA PRO A 114 6.25 16.15 -7.93
C PRO A 114 6.44 17.19 -6.82
N LYS A 115 5.34 17.66 -6.22
CA LYS A 115 5.37 18.65 -5.13
C LYS A 115 5.99 18.09 -3.85
N CYS A 116 5.64 16.84 -3.46
CA CYS A 116 6.34 16.19 -2.33
C CYS A 116 7.83 16.08 -2.62
N ALA A 117 8.23 15.63 -3.80
CA ALA A 117 9.64 15.46 -4.13
C ALA A 117 10.42 16.79 -4.07
N THR A 118 9.82 17.91 -4.48
CA THR A 118 10.41 19.24 -4.30
C THR A 118 10.53 19.62 -2.82
N GLU A 119 9.46 19.45 -2.03
CA GLU A 119 9.47 19.75 -0.59
C GLU A 119 10.48 18.90 0.18
N ASP A 120 10.58 17.60 -0.15
CA ASP A 120 11.52 16.67 0.46
C ASP A 120 12.96 17.12 0.20
N ARG A 121 13.30 17.53 -1.03
CA ARG A 121 14.64 18.06 -1.36
C ARG A 121 14.97 19.34 -0.62
N LEU A 122 13.99 20.23 -0.49
CA LEU A 122 14.18 21.47 0.27
C LEU A 122 14.38 21.21 1.77
N MET A 123 13.67 20.23 2.33
CA MET A 123 13.68 19.94 3.77
C MET A 123 14.82 19.01 4.20
N PHE A 124 15.14 18.00 3.39
CA PHE A 124 16.04 16.91 3.74
C PHE A 124 17.29 16.85 2.85
N GLY A 125 17.35 17.63 1.77
CA GLY A 125 18.44 17.60 0.79
C GLY A 125 18.32 16.52 -0.28
N GLU A 126 17.32 15.64 -0.18
CA GLU A 126 17.04 14.56 -1.12
C GLU A 126 15.55 14.18 -1.08
N CYS A 127 15.00 13.61 -2.17
CA CYS A 127 13.64 13.08 -2.15
C CYS A 127 13.57 11.60 -1.74
N TYR A 128 12.36 11.12 -1.44
CA TYR A 128 12.14 9.72 -1.10
C TYR A 128 10.79 9.18 -1.59
N TYR A 129 10.64 7.86 -1.65
CA TYR A 129 9.35 7.25 -1.99
C TYR A 129 8.45 7.20 -0.76
N HIS A 130 7.36 7.94 -0.79
CA HIS A 130 6.31 7.89 0.22
C HIS A 130 5.47 6.61 0.05
N ARG A 131 5.09 5.96 1.16
CA ARG A 131 4.25 4.75 1.15
C ARG A 131 2.84 5.03 0.68
N CYS A 132 2.25 6.15 1.10
CA CYS A 132 0.88 6.51 0.71
C CYS A 132 0.72 6.60 -0.82
N HIS A 133 1.75 7.04 -1.55
CA HIS A 133 1.77 7.07 -3.01
C HIS A 133 1.77 5.68 -3.65
N GLN A 134 2.07 4.61 -2.89
CA GLN A 134 2.08 3.23 -3.38
C GLN A 134 0.77 2.48 -3.07
N LEU A 135 -0.27 3.11 -2.51
CA LEU A 135 -1.55 2.46 -2.23
C LEU A 135 -2.35 2.14 -3.49
N ARG A 136 -2.96 0.96 -3.57
CA ARG A 136 -3.76 0.56 -4.74
C ARG A 136 -4.98 1.47 -4.88
N ASP A 137 -5.36 1.75 -6.13
CA ASP A 137 -6.47 2.66 -6.50
C ASP A 137 -6.36 4.11 -6.01
N VAL A 138 -5.26 4.47 -5.33
CA VAL A 138 -4.91 5.86 -5.00
C VAL A 138 -4.02 6.40 -6.10
N SER A 139 -4.55 7.26 -6.97
CA SER A 139 -3.81 7.91 -8.07
C SER A 139 -3.55 9.39 -7.83
N ILE A 140 -3.92 9.90 -6.65
CA ILE A 140 -3.77 11.31 -6.25
C ILE A 140 -2.89 11.38 -5.00
N CYS A 141 -2.06 12.42 -4.91
CA CYS A 141 -1.41 12.80 -3.66
C CYS A 141 -2.42 13.49 -2.74
N VAL A 142 -2.78 12.87 -1.61
CA VAL A 142 -3.74 13.46 -0.65
C VAL A 142 -3.23 14.73 0.02
N LYS A 143 -1.91 14.94 0.09
CA LYS A 143 -1.29 16.15 0.65
C LYS A 143 -1.46 17.35 -0.28
N HIS A 144 -1.22 17.15 -1.58
CA HIS A 144 -1.14 18.24 -2.54
C HIS A 144 -2.32 18.32 -3.51
N GLY A 145 -3.16 17.30 -3.54
CA GLY A 145 -4.28 17.17 -4.46
C GLY A 145 -3.81 17.28 -5.90
N CYS A 146 -2.76 16.57 -6.31
CA CYS A 146 -2.32 16.44 -7.70
C CYS A 146 -2.22 14.95 -8.07
N MET A 147 -2.29 14.62 -9.36
CA MET A 147 -2.09 13.25 -9.83
C MET A 147 -0.68 12.76 -9.50
N LEU A 148 -0.57 11.48 -9.15
CA LEU A 148 0.71 10.83 -8.93
C LEU A 148 1.35 10.47 -10.27
N ALA A 149 2.60 10.87 -10.45
CA ALA A 149 3.43 10.44 -11.56
C ALA A 149 4.04 9.06 -11.28
N SER A 150 4.40 8.33 -12.33
CA SER A 150 5.07 7.02 -12.22
C SER A 150 6.53 7.12 -12.67
N THR A 151 7.43 6.48 -11.93
CA THR A 151 8.81 6.26 -12.36
C THR A 151 8.89 5.13 -13.37
N TYR A 152 10.06 4.93 -14.00
CA TYR A 152 10.30 3.74 -14.83
C TYR A 152 10.54 2.47 -14.00
N ILE A 153 10.77 2.59 -12.69
CA ILE A 153 11.08 1.50 -11.76
C ILE A 153 9.81 0.76 -11.35
N THR A 154 9.82 -0.56 -11.48
CA THR A 154 8.77 -1.43 -10.98
C THR A 154 8.83 -1.55 -9.46
N LEU A 155 7.69 -1.54 -8.78
CA LEU A 155 7.57 -1.72 -7.33
C LEU A 155 8.03 -3.12 -6.86
N ALA A 156 7.98 -4.12 -7.75
CA ALA A 156 8.56 -5.44 -7.52
C ALA A 156 10.07 -5.53 -7.83
N SER A 157 10.70 -4.44 -8.29
CA SER A 157 12.12 -4.43 -8.63
C SER A 157 12.98 -4.76 -7.41
N ALA A 158 13.90 -5.72 -7.57
CA ALA A 158 14.91 -6.04 -6.57
C ALA A 158 16.13 -5.11 -6.61
N THR A 159 16.22 -4.23 -7.62
CA THR A 159 17.29 -3.26 -7.74
C THR A 159 16.95 -2.00 -6.96
N LEU A 160 17.81 -1.66 -6.01
CA LEU A 160 17.74 -0.42 -5.24
C LEU A 160 18.21 0.75 -6.11
N ASN A 161 17.28 1.64 -6.45
CA ASN A 161 17.52 2.83 -7.26
C ASN A 161 17.22 4.06 -6.39
N PRO A 162 18.23 4.90 -6.07
CA PRO A 162 18.02 6.11 -5.28
C PRO A 162 16.86 6.96 -5.82
N PRO A 163 15.93 7.41 -4.98
CA PRO A 163 14.81 8.23 -5.43
C PRO A 163 15.25 9.46 -6.23
N ASP A 164 16.31 10.15 -5.81
CA ASP A 164 16.85 11.30 -6.53
C ASP A 164 17.39 11.01 -7.93
N SER A 165 17.76 9.76 -8.24
CA SER A 165 18.18 9.38 -9.59
C SER A 165 17.02 8.93 -10.47
N THR A 166 15.82 8.75 -9.92
CA THR A 166 14.65 8.21 -10.63
C THR A 166 13.49 9.20 -10.74
N ILE A 167 13.37 10.11 -9.77
CA ILE A 167 12.39 11.18 -9.73
C ILE A 167 13.05 12.42 -10.30
N PRO A 168 12.54 12.99 -11.41
CA PRO A 168 13.10 14.19 -12.00
C PRO A 168 12.99 15.39 -11.04
N ILE A 169 13.85 16.39 -11.27
CA ILE A 169 13.83 17.66 -10.52
C ILE A 169 12.57 18.45 -10.89
N GLU A 170 12.24 18.47 -12.18
CA GLU A 170 11.05 19.11 -12.72
C GLU A 170 10.15 18.05 -13.34
N ALA A 171 8.89 18.03 -12.91
CA ALA A 171 7.85 17.20 -13.48
C ALA A 171 6.55 18.00 -13.60
N ALA A 172 5.76 17.67 -14.63
CA ALA A 172 4.44 18.24 -14.80
C ALA A 172 3.56 17.91 -13.58
N ILE A 173 2.77 18.89 -13.15
CA ILE A 173 1.82 18.75 -12.06
C ILE A 173 0.42 18.78 -12.67
N ASP A 174 -0.22 17.61 -12.70
CA ASP A 174 -1.59 17.50 -13.17
C ASP A 174 -2.56 17.63 -11.99
N ALA A 175 -3.56 18.50 -12.11
CA ALA A 175 -4.63 18.61 -11.13
C ALA A 175 -5.60 17.43 -11.23
N PRO A 176 -6.18 16.95 -10.11
CA PRO A 176 -7.17 15.89 -10.12
C PRO A 176 -8.46 16.46 -10.68
N CYS A 177 -9.04 15.73 -11.63
CA CYS A 177 -10.29 16.14 -12.27
C CYS A 177 -11.54 15.66 -11.52
N ASN A 178 -11.41 14.75 -10.55
CA ASN A 178 -12.55 14.04 -9.97
C ASN A 178 -12.58 14.10 -8.43
N LYS A 179 -13.60 14.78 -7.89
CA LYS A 179 -13.84 14.88 -6.44
C LYS A 179 -14.02 13.52 -5.76
N ARG A 180 -14.76 12.59 -6.38
CA ARG A 180 -14.99 11.26 -5.80
C ARG A 180 -13.69 10.45 -5.69
N LEU A 181 -12.79 10.62 -6.65
CA LEU A 181 -11.46 10.01 -6.59
C LEU A 181 -10.60 10.63 -5.47
N VAL A 182 -10.69 11.95 -5.26
CA VAL A 182 -10.05 12.63 -4.12
C VAL A 182 -10.59 12.10 -2.80
N ASP A 183 -11.91 12.05 -2.63
CA ASP A 183 -12.57 11.58 -1.40
C ASP A 183 -12.23 10.11 -1.11
N TYR A 184 -12.25 9.25 -2.12
CA TYR A 184 -11.84 7.85 -1.99
C TYR A 184 -10.35 7.72 -1.64
N SER A 185 -9.49 8.49 -2.29
CA SER A 185 -8.05 8.47 -2.02
C SER A 185 -7.74 8.88 -0.57
N ASN A 186 -8.42 9.91 -0.06
CA ASN A 186 -8.34 10.32 1.34
C ASN A 186 -8.80 9.19 2.27
N TYR A 187 -9.95 8.57 1.99
CA TYR A 187 -10.47 7.45 2.77
C TYR A 187 -9.46 6.29 2.86
N VAL A 188 -8.84 5.90 1.73
CA VAL A 188 -7.86 4.81 1.68
C VAL A 188 -6.57 5.17 2.44
N VAL A 189 -6.05 6.40 2.30
CA VAL A 189 -4.83 6.83 3.01
C VAL A 189 -5.08 6.93 4.52
N THR A 190 -6.23 7.47 4.93
CA THR A 190 -6.63 7.51 6.35
C THR A 190 -6.73 6.11 6.91
N ALA A 191 -7.42 5.20 6.21
CA ALA A 191 -7.48 3.79 6.62
C ALA A 191 -6.07 3.19 6.68
N PHE A 192 -5.17 3.44 5.73
CA PHE A 192 -3.81 2.88 5.77
C PHE A 192 -2.98 3.36 6.97
N ASN A 193 -3.09 4.64 7.33
CA ASN A 193 -2.29 5.25 8.39
C ASN A 193 -2.84 5.02 9.79
N ASP A 194 -4.10 4.64 9.93
CA ASP A 194 -4.70 4.36 11.23
C ASP A 194 -4.16 3.04 11.82
N THR A 195 -3.42 3.15 12.91
CA THR A 195 -2.68 2.06 13.57
C THR A 195 -3.47 1.32 14.64
N ASP A 196 -4.62 1.86 15.07
CA ASP A 196 -5.25 1.47 16.34
C ASP A 196 -6.50 0.62 16.17
N ILE A 197 -6.93 0.37 14.93
CA ILE A 197 -8.18 -0.36 14.72
C ILE A 197 -7.95 -1.88 14.69
N ASP A 198 -8.46 -2.57 15.71
CA ASP A 198 -8.93 -3.94 15.53
C ASP A 198 -10.21 -3.90 14.67
N VAL A 199 -10.03 -3.72 13.35
CA VAL A 199 -11.16 -3.59 12.42
C VAL A 199 -11.93 -4.90 12.27
N SER A 200 -11.41 -6.01 12.79
CA SER A 200 -11.77 -7.36 12.36
C SER A 200 -13.25 -7.68 12.56
N ALA A 201 -13.91 -7.09 13.57
CA ALA A 201 -15.34 -7.25 13.79
C ALA A 201 -16.20 -6.23 13.02
N ASP A 202 -15.76 -4.97 12.92
CA ASP A 202 -16.58 -3.86 12.42
C ASP A 202 -16.87 -3.94 10.93
N TYR A 203 -15.92 -4.42 10.13
CA TYR A 203 -16.12 -4.53 8.68
C TYR A 203 -17.02 -5.70 8.32
N VAL A 204 -16.95 -6.82 9.05
CA VAL A 204 -17.74 -8.03 8.78
C VAL A 204 -19.22 -7.74 8.94
N GLU A 205 -19.60 -7.07 10.02
CA GLU A 205 -20.98 -6.61 10.23
C GLU A 205 -21.40 -5.57 9.17
N CYS A 206 -20.47 -4.75 8.68
CA CYS A 206 -20.76 -3.85 7.57
C CYS A 206 -21.05 -4.60 6.26
N LEU A 207 -20.31 -5.67 5.97
CA LEU A 207 -20.49 -6.51 4.79
C LEU A 207 -21.74 -7.38 4.89
N HIS A 208 -22.09 -7.91 6.06
CA HIS A 208 -23.37 -8.62 6.27
C HIS A 208 -24.58 -7.71 6.04
N ARG A 209 -24.55 -6.47 6.53
CA ARG A 209 -25.62 -5.51 6.25
C ARG A 209 -25.68 -5.13 4.77
N LEU A 210 -24.53 -5.08 4.10
CA LEU A 210 -24.50 -4.90 2.66
C LEU A 210 -25.16 -6.09 1.98
N SER A 211 -24.77 -7.32 2.28
CA SER A 211 -25.34 -8.52 1.63
C SER A 211 -26.85 -8.59 1.78
N ALA A 212 -27.39 -8.29 2.96
CA ALA A 212 -28.83 -8.23 3.22
C ALA A 212 -29.59 -7.25 2.29
N ARG A 213 -29.00 -6.10 1.94
CA ARG A 213 -29.58 -5.14 0.98
C ARG A 213 -29.61 -5.69 -0.45
N TYR A 214 -28.68 -6.60 -0.76
CA TYR A 214 -28.54 -7.16 -2.10
C TYR A 214 -29.18 -8.55 -2.24
N THR A 215 -29.76 -9.10 -1.19
CA THR A 215 -30.52 -10.36 -1.23
C THR A 215 -31.70 -10.26 -2.19
N LEU A 216 -31.89 -11.31 -2.99
CA LEU A 216 -33.01 -11.44 -3.93
C LEU A 216 -34.32 -11.65 -3.16
N TRP A 217 -35.42 -11.13 -3.71
CA TRP A 217 -36.73 -11.25 -3.08
C TRP A 217 -37.12 -12.71 -2.87
N ASN A 218 -37.58 -13.04 -1.65
CA ASN A 218 -37.95 -14.40 -1.21
C ASN A 218 -36.84 -15.47 -1.40
N SER A 219 -35.57 -15.07 -1.39
CA SER A 219 -34.43 -15.97 -1.51
C SER A 219 -33.40 -15.73 -0.40
N ARG A 220 -32.50 -16.70 -0.20
CA ARG A 220 -31.27 -16.52 0.61
C ARG A 220 -30.06 -16.15 -0.26
N LEU A 221 -30.25 -15.99 -1.56
CA LEU A 221 -29.18 -15.68 -2.51
C LEU A 221 -28.96 -14.17 -2.62
N VAL A 222 -27.69 -13.77 -2.61
CA VAL A 222 -27.25 -12.38 -2.77
C VAL A 222 -26.95 -12.11 -4.25
N ASP A 223 -27.44 -10.98 -4.78
CA ASP A 223 -27.18 -10.54 -6.15
C ASP A 223 -25.82 -9.82 -6.24
N TYR A 224 -24.75 -10.60 -6.37
CA TYR A 224 -23.38 -10.09 -6.47
C TYR A 224 -23.14 -9.26 -7.73
N ASP A 225 -23.78 -9.61 -8.85
CA ASP A 225 -23.69 -8.82 -10.09
C ASP A 225 -24.28 -7.42 -9.91
N ARG A 226 -25.36 -7.27 -9.13
CA ARG A 226 -25.90 -5.95 -8.77
C ARG A 226 -24.96 -5.14 -7.89
N ILE A 227 -24.20 -5.78 -6.99
CA ILE A 227 -23.16 -5.08 -6.21
C ILE A 227 -22.08 -4.55 -7.16
N VAL A 228 -21.61 -5.39 -8.09
CA VAL A 228 -20.58 -5.02 -9.07
C VAL A 228 -21.06 -3.90 -10.00
N ARG A 229 -22.30 -3.96 -10.51
CA ARG A 229 -22.88 -2.87 -11.31
C ARG A 229 -22.91 -1.55 -10.54
N ASN A 230 -23.35 -1.57 -9.28
CA ASN A 230 -23.35 -0.38 -8.43
C ASN A 230 -21.95 0.16 -8.17
N LEU A 231 -20.94 -0.71 -8.02
CA LEU A 231 -19.54 -0.28 -7.94
C LEU A 231 -19.08 0.39 -9.25
N HIS A 232 -19.40 -0.18 -10.40
CA HIS A 232 -19.08 0.43 -11.69
C HIS A 232 -19.72 1.82 -11.86
N GLU A 233 -21.01 1.95 -11.53
CA GLU A 233 -21.71 3.24 -11.58
C GLU A 233 -21.12 4.25 -10.58
N PHE A 234 -20.82 3.80 -9.36
CA PHE A 234 -20.27 4.66 -8.33
C PHE A 234 -18.84 5.13 -8.65
N TYR A 235 -18.00 4.32 -9.30
CA TYR A 235 -16.60 4.66 -9.60
C TYR A 235 -16.32 4.95 -11.09
N ALA A 236 -17.35 5.16 -11.92
CA ALA A 236 -17.23 5.28 -13.38
C ALA A 236 -16.13 6.24 -13.86
N ASP A 237 -16.01 7.40 -13.22
CA ASP A 237 -15.06 8.46 -13.62
C ASP A 237 -13.76 8.44 -12.81
N CYS A 238 -13.56 7.46 -11.93
CA CYS A 238 -12.41 7.41 -11.03
C CYS A 238 -11.20 6.67 -11.64
N GLY A 239 -11.37 5.98 -12.77
CA GLY A 239 -10.32 5.13 -13.36
C GLY A 239 -9.94 3.93 -12.49
N ILE A 240 -10.84 3.51 -11.58
CA ILE A 240 -10.64 2.40 -10.66
C ILE A 240 -11.13 1.10 -11.30
N CYS A 241 -10.29 0.07 -11.29
CA CYS A 241 -10.66 -1.25 -11.83
C CYS A 241 -11.56 -2.02 -10.85
N ILE A 242 -12.82 -2.21 -11.18
CA ILE A 242 -13.79 -2.90 -10.32
C ILE A 242 -13.59 -4.43 -10.36
N PRO A 243 -13.60 -5.13 -9.20
CA PRO A 243 -13.54 -6.59 -9.15
C PRO A 243 -14.77 -7.25 -9.78
N ASN A 244 -14.60 -8.48 -10.27
CA ASN A 244 -15.72 -9.30 -10.73
C ASN A 244 -16.59 -9.80 -9.56
N ALA A 245 -17.78 -10.33 -9.89
CA ALA A 245 -18.75 -10.80 -8.90
C ALA A 245 -18.21 -11.92 -8.01
N GLN A 246 -17.38 -12.82 -8.55
CA GLN A 246 -16.79 -13.93 -7.79
C GLN A 246 -15.87 -13.43 -6.66
N PHE A 247 -15.01 -12.44 -6.93
CA PHE A 247 -14.14 -11.88 -5.89
C PHE A 247 -14.92 -11.06 -4.86
N VAL A 248 -15.94 -10.31 -5.31
CA VAL A 248 -16.86 -9.62 -4.39
C VAL A 248 -17.56 -10.62 -3.49
N GLN A 249 -18.05 -11.72 -4.05
CA GLN A 249 -18.68 -12.80 -3.29
C GLN A 249 -17.74 -13.33 -2.21
N TYR A 250 -16.50 -13.69 -2.55
CA TYR A 250 -15.57 -14.26 -1.56
C TYR A 250 -15.35 -13.34 -0.36
N VAL A 251 -15.30 -12.03 -0.57
CA VAL A 251 -15.11 -11.03 0.47
C VAL A 251 -16.38 -10.78 1.28
N VAL A 252 -17.53 -10.66 0.61
CA VAL A 252 -18.82 -10.43 1.28
C VAL A 252 -19.25 -11.63 2.12
N ASP A 253 -19.00 -12.85 1.64
CA ASP A 253 -19.23 -14.10 2.38
C ASP A 253 -18.16 -14.38 3.46
N ALA A 254 -17.20 -13.47 3.64
CA ALA A 254 -16.07 -13.59 4.56
C ALA A 254 -15.22 -14.88 4.38
N THR A 255 -15.26 -15.49 3.19
CA THR A 255 -14.46 -16.69 2.86
C THR A 255 -13.01 -16.36 2.53
N ARG A 256 -12.76 -15.12 2.10
CA ARG A 256 -11.44 -14.55 1.79
C ARG A 256 -11.41 -13.09 2.17
N ILE A 257 -10.22 -12.58 2.47
CA ILE A 257 -10.00 -11.17 2.80
C ILE A 257 -9.23 -10.53 1.64
N ASP A 258 -9.74 -9.41 1.15
CA ASP A 258 -9.02 -8.54 0.21
C ASP A 258 -9.29 -7.07 0.59
N THR A 259 -8.27 -6.41 1.15
CA THR A 259 -8.36 -5.02 1.62
C THR A 259 -8.88 -4.07 0.55
N ARG A 260 -8.49 -4.28 -0.72
CA ARG A 260 -8.92 -3.41 -1.83
C ARG A 260 -10.44 -3.49 -2.01
N ILE A 261 -10.98 -4.71 -2.08
CA ILE A 261 -12.41 -4.93 -2.25
C ILE A 261 -13.18 -4.40 -1.04
N ILE A 262 -12.69 -4.66 0.18
CA ILE A 262 -13.32 -4.16 1.41
C ILE A 262 -13.39 -2.63 1.38
N LEU A 263 -12.29 -1.94 1.07
CA LEU A 263 -12.26 -0.48 1.00
C LEU A 263 -13.24 0.08 -0.03
N LEU A 264 -13.33 -0.53 -1.23
CA LEU A 264 -14.27 -0.11 -2.28
C LEU A 264 -15.73 -0.24 -1.81
N LEU A 265 -16.07 -1.35 -1.15
CA LEU A 265 -17.42 -1.62 -0.66
C LEU A 265 -17.79 -0.69 0.49
N LEU A 266 -16.89 -0.51 1.45
CA LEU A 266 -17.13 0.33 2.63
C LEU A 266 -17.27 1.82 2.25
N PHE A 267 -16.42 2.33 1.36
CA PHE A 267 -16.52 3.72 0.92
C PHE A 267 -17.81 3.99 0.14
N MET A 268 -18.17 3.10 -0.81
CA MET A 268 -19.44 3.23 -1.54
C MET A 268 -20.65 3.20 -0.59
N LYS A 269 -20.59 2.40 0.48
CA LYS A 269 -21.65 2.34 1.49
C LYS A 269 -21.75 3.63 2.30
N GLN A 270 -20.63 4.24 2.70
CA GLN A 270 -20.64 5.47 3.50
C GLN A 270 -21.17 6.70 2.73
N ALA A 271 -21.03 6.69 1.41
CA ALA A 271 -21.47 7.79 0.55
C ALA A 271 -22.95 7.72 0.14
N ARG A 272 -23.69 6.67 0.55
CA ARG A 272 -25.12 6.43 0.23
C ARG A 272 -25.97 6.45 1.48
#